data_AF-A0A8C1KTZ4-F1
#
_entry.id   AF-A0A8C1KTZ4-F1
#
_cell.length_a   1.000
_cell.length_b   1.000
_cell.length_c   1.000
_cell.angle_alpha   90.00
_cell.angle_beta   90.00
_cell.angle_gamma   90.00
#
_symmetry.space_group_name_H-M   'P 1'
#
loop_
_entity.id
_entity.type
_entity.pdbx_description
1 polymer ?
#
loop_
_entity_poly.entity_id
_entity_poly.type
_entity_poly.pdbx_seq_one_letter_code
_entity_poly.pdbx_strand_id
1 'polypeptide(L)'
;MLFKTFSSLPPASTLIADIFTTFFINKIKNISAQFSTPQSIKHISPANIHSFTSFSSLSEAEVSKLILSNHPTTCPLDPIPSHLLQAISPAVVPALTHIINTSLHTGVFPSSFRQARITPLLKKPTLNPSLLENYRPVSLLPFIAKTLERAKFNQVSTFLTQNNLLDSNQSGFRSGHSTETALLSVVEALRLARAESKSSILILLDLSAAFDTVNHQILLSTLLTKGISGTALQWFESYLSDRSFKVSWRGEVSKSQHLTTGVPQGSVLGPLLFSVYMASLGSVIQKHGFSYHCYADDTQLYLSFHPDDPSVAARISACLTDISCWMKDHHLQLNLAKTELLVVPANPSFHHNFTIKLGTSTITPSKTARNLGVMIDDQLTFSDHIAKTVRSCRFALFNIKKIRPFLSEHAAQLLVQALVLSRLDYCNALLAGLPASSIQP
;
A
#
# COMPACT_ATOMS: atom_id res chain seq x y z
N MET A 1 5.54 8.53 -13.75
CA MET A 1 6.30 9.38 -12.79
C MET A 1 7.75 9.45 -13.25
N LEU A 2 7.99 9.96 -14.46
CA LEU A 2 9.32 10.09 -15.07
C LEU A 2 9.55 11.57 -15.36
N PHE A 3 10.73 12.06 -14.98
CA PHE A 3 11.19 13.45 -14.94
C PHE A 3 10.68 14.30 -13.76
N LYS A 4 11.38 14.17 -12.62
CA LYS A 4 11.64 15.25 -11.67
C LYS A 4 13.02 15.05 -11.03
N THR A 5 14.05 15.05 -11.84
CA THR A 5 15.38 15.53 -11.43
C THR A 5 15.41 17.02 -11.75
N PHE A 6 15.97 17.82 -10.84
CA PHE A 6 15.91 19.29 -10.78
C PHE A 6 14.65 19.87 -10.12
N SER A 7 14.43 19.52 -8.85
CA SER A 7 14.04 20.56 -7.88
C SER A 7 15.33 21.13 -7.32
N SER A 8 15.57 22.42 -7.54
CA SER A 8 16.52 23.21 -6.75
C SER A 8 16.39 22.81 -5.29
N LEU A 9 17.49 22.32 -4.69
CA LEU A 9 17.55 21.98 -3.28
C LEU A 9 17.03 23.20 -2.49
N PRO A 10 16.00 23.06 -1.64
CA PRO A 10 15.60 24.15 -0.76
C PRO A 10 16.81 24.57 0.09
N PRO A 11 16.90 25.86 0.48
CA PRO A 11 18.07 26.41 1.16
C PRO A 11 18.36 25.64 2.44
N ALA A 12 19.60 25.75 2.94
CA ALA A 12 20.17 25.01 4.07
C ALA A 12 19.13 24.64 5.15
N SER A 13 18.56 23.45 5.03
CA SER A 13 17.71 22.88 6.06
C SER A 13 18.63 22.39 7.17
N THR A 14 18.35 22.75 8.42
CA THR A 14 19.00 22.16 9.61
C THR A 14 18.77 20.64 9.76
N LEU A 15 17.96 20.06 8.87
CA LEU A 15 17.68 18.64 8.81
C LEU A 15 18.93 17.86 8.36
N ILE A 16 19.42 17.01 9.27
CA ILE A 16 20.49 16.03 9.04
C ILE A 16 19.93 14.60 9.14
N ALA A 17 20.70 13.61 8.70
CA ALA A 17 20.26 12.21 8.68
C ALA A 17 19.83 11.71 10.07
N ASP A 18 20.55 12.06 11.15
CA ASP A 18 20.21 11.63 12.52
C ASP A 18 18.89 12.24 13.03
N ILE A 19 18.53 13.45 12.61
CA ILE A 19 17.22 14.07 12.96
C ILE A 19 16.09 13.29 12.32
N PHE A 20 16.21 12.93 11.03
CA PHE A 20 15.23 12.06 10.36
C PHE A 20 15.12 10.69 11.03
N THR A 21 16.26 10.09 11.39
CA THR A 21 16.31 8.82 12.11
C THR A 21 15.53 8.90 13.42
N THR A 22 15.80 9.94 14.22
CA THR A 22 15.13 10.16 15.50
C THR A 22 13.63 10.37 15.32
N PHE A 23 13.24 11.17 14.33
CA PHE A 23 11.84 11.42 14.01
C PHE A 23 11.08 10.16 13.62
N PHE A 24 11.61 9.36 12.68
CA PHE A 24 10.94 8.13 12.25
C PHE A 24 10.81 7.13 13.40
N ILE A 25 11.84 6.97 14.23
CA ILE A 25 11.79 6.07 15.39
C ILE A 25 10.78 6.55 16.42
N ASN A 26 10.84 7.82 16.82
CA ASN A 26 9.95 8.36 17.84
C ASN A 26 8.50 8.30 17.38
N LYS A 27 8.23 8.52 16.08
CA LYS A 27 6.90 8.34 15.51
C LYS A 27 6.39 6.92 15.76
N ILE A 28 7.17 5.89 15.41
CA ILE A 28 6.74 4.50 15.62
C ILE A 28 6.64 4.16 17.11
N LYS A 29 7.62 4.56 17.93
CA LYS A 29 7.56 4.35 19.39
C LYS A 29 6.32 4.97 20.02
N ASN A 30 5.95 6.18 19.64
CA ASN A 30 4.77 6.87 20.17
C ASN A 30 3.46 6.19 19.76
N ILE A 31 3.41 5.58 18.57
CA ILE A 31 2.26 4.78 18.14
C ILE A 31 2.24 3.46 18.92
N SER A 32 3.37 2.76 18.95
CA SER A 32 3.49 1.47 19.64
C SER A 32 3.23 1.54 21.15
N ALA A 33 3.55 2.66 21.79
CA ALA A 33 3.28 2.88 23.22
C ALA A 33 1.78 2.92 23.57
N GLN A 34 0.90 3.07 22.58
CA GLN A 34 -0.56 3.07 22.78
C GLN A 34 -1.14 1.66 22.80
N PHE A 35 -0.36 0.65 22.42
CA PHE A 35 -0.81 -0.74 22.38
C PHE A 35 -0.34 -1.46 23.64
N SER A 36 -1.25 -2.19 24.27
CA SER A 36 -0.90 -3.10 25.34
C SER A 36 0.01 -4.21 24.81
N THR A 37 0.86 -4.78 25.67
CA THR A 37 1.60 -6.01 25.34
C THR A 37 0.61 -7.07 24.88
N PRO A 38 0.90 -7.83 23.79
CA PRO A 38 -0.01 -8.86 23.31
C PRO A 38 -0.36 -9.80 24.46
N GLN A 39 -1.64 -9.95 24.78
CA GLN A 39 -2.07 -11.08 25.60
C GLN A 39 -1.65 -12.34 24.87
N SER A 40 -1.08 -13.33 25.59
CA SER A 40 -0.61 -14.60 25.01
C SER A 40 -1.59 -15.07 23.96
N ILE A 41 -1.15 -15.00 22.70
CA ILE A 41 -1.95 -15.44 21.56
C ILE A 41 -2.23 -16.92 21.83
N LYS A 42 -3.47 -17.24 22.17
CA LYS A 42 -3.89 -18.63 22.32
C LYS A 42 -3.57 -19.28 20.98
N HIS A 43 -2.62 -20.23 20.99
CA HIS A 43 -2.32 -21.05 19.83
C HIS A 43 -3.59 -21.81 19.47
N ILE A 44 -4.40 -21.24 18.60
CA ILE A 44 -5.49 -21.95 17.96
C ILE A 44 -4.80 -22.80 16.92
N SER A 45 -4.72 -24.11 17.18
CA SER A 45 -4.27 -25.10 16.20
C SER A 45 -5.02 -24.86 14.89
N PRO A 46 -4.33 -24.70 13.76
CA PRO A 46 -5.01 -24.40 12.52
C PRO A 46 -5.93 -25.57 12.15
N ALA A 47 -7.22 -25.30 11.98
CA ALA A 47 -8.17 -26.20 11.33
C ALA A 47 -7.95 -26.28 9.79
N ASN A 48 -6.81 -25.79 9.29
CA ASN A 48 -6.52 -25.73 7.87
C ASN A 48 -5.96 -27.07 7.37
N ILE A 49 -6.62 -27.61 6.35
CA ILE A 49 -6.27 -28.87 5.66
C ILE A 49 -4.96 -28.71 4.86
N HIS A 50 -4.59 -27.48 4.50
CA HIS A 50 -3.45 -27.17 3.64
C HIS A 50 -2.26 -26.65 4.45
N SER A 51 -1.06 -27.16 4.15
CA SER A 51 0.18 -26.76 4.82
C SER A 51 1.28 -26.43 3.82
N PHE A 52 2.04 -25.37 4.10
CA PHE A 52 3.25 -24.96 3.40
C PHE A 52 4.42 -24.99 4.39
N THR A 53 5.14 -26.11 4.41
CA THR A 53 6.17 -26.39 5.44
C THR A 53 7.59 -26.00 5.01
N SER A 54 7.85 -25.95 3.70
CA SER A 54 9.17 -25.72 3.13
C SER A 54 9.08 -25.08 1.75
N PHE A 55 10.16 -24.42 1.33
CA PHE A 55 10.28 -23.82 0.01
C PHE A 55 10.95 -24.80 -0.97
N SER A 56 10.51 -24.80 -2.23
CA SER A 56 11.14 -25.58 -3.30
C SER A 56 12.41 -24.89 -3.81
N SER A 57 13.40 -25.68 -4.22
CA SER A 57 14.59 -25.17 -4.92
C SER A 57 14.24 -24.53 -6.25
N LEU A 58 15.06 -23.57 -6.66
CA LEU A 58 15.02 -22.98 -8.00
C LEU A 58 16.19 -23.48 -8.85
N SER A 59 15.93 -23.67 -10.13
CA SER A 59 16.96 -23.87 -11.16
C SER A 59 17.68 -22.55 -11.48
N GLU A 60 18.87 -22.66 -12.08
CA GLU A 60 19.61 -21.50 -12.59
C GLU A 60 18.82 -20.68 -13.62
N ALA A 61 18.01 -21.36 -14.45
CA ALA A 61 17.15 -20.71 -15.42
C ALA A 61 16.06 -19.85 -14.74
N GLU A 62 15.45 -20.37 -13.67
CA GLU A 62 14.47 -19.62 -12.88
C GLU A 62 15.11 -18.43 -12.18
N VAL A 63 16.28 -18.60 -11.58
CA VAL A 63 17.03 -17.51 -10.92
C VAL A 63 17.46 -16.44 -11.93
N SER A 64 17.95 -16.85 -13.10
CA SER A 64 18.26 -15.93 -14.21
C SER A 64 17.04 -15.11 -14.61
N LYS A 65 15.88 -15.75 -14.78
CA LYS A 65 14.62 -15.06 -15.07
C LYS A 65 14.24 -14.06 -13.97
N LEU A 66 14.42 -14.40 -12.70
CA LEU A 66 14.16 -13.47 -11.57
C LEU A 66 15.08 -12.25 -11.62
N ILE A 67 16.37 -12.44 -11.92
CA ILE A 67 17.35 -11.34 -12.02
C ILE A 67 17.00 -10.41 -13.17
N LEU A 68 16.70 -10.95 -14.35
CA LEU A 68 16.46 -10.17 -15.57
C LEU A 68 15.09 -9.48 -15.57
N SER A 69 14.07 -10.06 -14.93
CA SER A 69 12.73 -9.48 -14.84
C SER A 69 12.61 -8.36 -13.80
N ASN A 70 13.50 -8.33 -12.81
CA ASN A 70 13.51 -7.27 -11.81
C ASN A 70 13.97 -5.94 -12.43
N HIS A 71 13.26 -4.85 -12.14
CA HIS A 71 13.74 -3.52 -12.51
C HIS A 71 15.07 -3.24 -11.78
N PRO A 72 16.13 -2.80 -12.48
CA PRO A 72 17.39 -2.45 -11.81
C PRO A 72 17.15 -1.28 -10.86
N THR A 73 17.47 -1.45 -9.57
CA THR A 73 17.34 -0.39 -8.56
C THR A 73 18.68 -0.07 -7.96
N THR A 74 19.04 1.20 -7.85
CA THR A 74 20.29 1.58 -7.18
C THR A 74 20.14 1.48 -5.67
N CYS A 75 20.88 0.56 -5.04
CA CYS A 75 21.05 0.51 -3.59
C CYS A 75 22.53 0.76 -3.26
N PRO A 76 22.87 1.73 -2.38
CA PRO A 76 24.26 1.95 -1.94
C PRO A 76 24.89 0.78 -1.16
N LEU A 77 24.10 -0.23 -0.79
CA LEU A 77 24.56 -1.43 -0.11
C LEU A 77 24.89 -2.57 -1.10
N ASP A 78 24.55 -2.41 -2.38
CA ASP A 78 24.93 -3.39 -3.39
C ASP A 78 26.43 -3.25 -3.70
N PRO A 79 27.16 -4.36 -3.92
CA PRO A 79 28.59 -4.32 -4.24
C PRO A 79 28.85 -3.73 -5.63
N ILE A 80 27.88 -3.86 -6.54
CA ILE A 80 27.91 -3.31 -7.89
C ILE A 80 26.51 -2.80 -8.28
N PRO A 81 26.39 -1.85 -9.22
CA PRO A 81 25.11 -1.42 -9.74
C PRO A 81 24.29 -2.59 -10.31
N SER A 82 22.98 -2.65 -10.04
CA SER A 82 22.15 -3.79 -10.44
C SER A 82 22.08 -4.01 -11.96
N HIS A 83 22.17 -2.94 -12.76
CA HIS A 83 22.20 -3.06 -14.22
C HIS A 83 23.48 -3.78 -14.70
N LEU A 84 24.61 -3.57 -14.01
CA LEU A 84 25.86 -4.28 -14.29
C LEU A 84 25.75 -5.74 -13.85
N LEU A 85 25.16 -6.00 -12.67
CA LEU A 85 24.88 -7.36 -12.20
C LEU A 85 24.00 -8.13 -13.20
N GLN A 86 22.98 -7.47 -13.78
CA GLN A 86 22.15 -8.05 -14.84
C GLN A 86 22.95 -8.33 -16.11
N ALA A 87 23.81 -7.40 -16.54
CA ALA A 87 24.65 -7.57 -17.73
C ALA A 87 25.64 -8.74 -17.59
N ILE A 88 26.19 -8.96 -16.40
CA ILE A 88 27.10 -10.08 -16.11
C ILE A 88 26.39 -11.32 -15.56
N SER A 89 25.04 -11.34 -15.56
CA SER A 89 24.25 -12.39 -14.91
C SER A 89 24.64 -13.81 -15.31
N PRO A 90 24.99 -14.15 -16.57
CA PRO A 90 25.38 -15.52 -16.92
C PRO A 90 26.56 -16.06 -16.12
N ALA A 91 27.48 -15.19 -15.69
CA ALA A 91 28.66 -15.59 -14.91
C ALA A 91 28.36 -15.75 -13.40
N VAL A 92 27.34 -15.08 -12.87
CA VAL A 92 27.04 -15.06 -11.43
C VAL A 92 25.83 -15.90 -11.04
N VAL A 93 24.97 -16.28 -11.99
CA VAL A 93 23.75 -17.07 -11.76
C VAL A 93 24.01 -18.37 -11.00
N PRO A 94 25.06 -19.18 -11.27
CA PRO A 94 25.31 -20.40 -10.50
C PRO A 94 25.51 -20.12 -9.00
N ALA A 95 26.32 -19.11 -8.67
CA ALA A 95 26.58 -18.70 -7.30
C ALA A 95 25.34 -18.12 -6.61
N LEU A 96 24.59 -17.26 -7.31
CA LEU A 96 23.35 -16.69 -6.78
C LEU A 96 22.28 -17.76 -6.55
N THR A 97 22.18 -18.75 -7.44
CA THR A 97 21.29 -19.90 -7.27
C THR A 97 21.64 -20.68 -6.02
N HIS A 98 22.92 -20.95 -5.79
CA HIS A 98 23.39 -21.62 -4.57
C HIS A 98 23.03 -20.83 -3.30
N ILE A 99 23.23 -19.50 -3.30
CA ILE A 99 22.88 -18.64 -2.16
C ILE A 99 21.36 -18.65 -1.89
N ILE A 100 20.57 -18.47 -2.95
CA ILE A 100 19.11 -18.47 -2.85
C ILE A 100 18.63 -19.81 -2.31
N ASN A 101 19.01 -20.92 -2.96
CA ASN A 101 18.56 -22.25 -2.55
C ASN A 101 19.04 -22.60 -1.14
N THR A 102 20.24 -22.21 -0.73
CA THR A 102 20.69 -22.39 0.66
C THR A 102 19.74 -21.69 1.63
N SER A 103 19.36 -20.43 1.36
CA SER A 103 18.36 -19.71 2.15
C SER A 103 16.97 -20.36 2.11
N LEU A 104 16.58 -20.96 0.97
CA LEU A 104 15.31 -21.68 0.83
C LEU A 104 15.24 -22.90 1.76
N HIS A 105 16.29 -23.71 1.79
CA HIS A 105 16.33 -24.95 2.58
C HIS A 105 16.55 -24.72 4.08
N THR A 106 17.47 -23.83 4.45
CA THR A 106 17.84 -23.62 5.86
C THR A 106 16.81 -22.82 6.63
N GLY A 107 15.87 -22.16 5.94
CA GLY A 107 14.93 -21.26 6.59
C GLY A 107 15.62 -20.00 7.15
N VAL A 108 16.77 -19.59 6.59
CA VAL A 108 17.53 -18.43 7.09
C VAL A 108 17.57 -17.32 6.05
N PHE A 109 17.17 -16.11 6.45
CA PHE A 109 17.39 -14.91 5.65
C PHE A 109 18.81 -14.37 5.92
N PRO A 110 19.64 -14.18 4.88
CA PRO A 110 21.04 -13.75 5.05
C PRO A 110 21.18 -12.47 5.87
N SER A 111 22.08 -12.45 6.84
CA SER A 111 22.29 -11.31 7.74
C SER A 111 22.72 -10.03 7.01
N SER A 112 23.51 -10.17 5.94
CA SER A 112 23.90 -9.06 5.07
C SER A 112 22.72 -8.36 4.38
N PHE A 113 21.58 -9.03 4.26
CA PHE A 113 20.36 -8.48 3.64
C PHE A 113 19.39 -7.84 4.66
N ARG A 114 19.70 -7.93 5.96
CA ARG A 114 18.85 -7.38 7.04
C ARG A 114 19.02 -5.88 7.28
N GLN A 115 20.01 -5.25 6.64
CA GLN A 115 20.21 -3.80 6.70
C GLN A 115 19.52 -3.09 5.53
N ALA A 116 18.73 -2.06 5.84
CA ALA A 116 18.13 -1.17 4.86
C ALA A 116 18.81 0.20 4.83
N ARG A 117 18.79 0.84 3.66
CA ARG A 117 19.16 2.24 3.49
C ARG A 117 17.90 3.09 3.31
N ILE A 118 17.51 3.87 4.31
CA ILE A 118 16.32 4.72 4.23
C ILE A 118 16.65 6.03 3.54
N THR A 119 15.86 6.40 2.54
CA THR A 119 15.89 7.72 1.90
C THR A 119 14.60 8.46 2.24
N PRO A 120 14.66 9.58 3.00
CA PRO A 120 13.50 10.43 3.23
C PRO A 120 13.01 11.02 1.91
N LEU A 121 11.77 10.74 1.54
CA LEU A 121 11.15 11.30 0.34
C LEU A 121 9.99 12.22 0.72
N LEU A 122 9.96 13.43 0.16
CA LEU A 122 8.84 14.35 0.36
C LEU A 122 7.55 13.75 -0.24
N LYS A 123 6.49 13.68 0.56
CA LYS A 123 5.21 13.03 0.18
C LYS A 123 4.55 13.69 -1.02
N LYS A 124 4.63 15.03 -1.13
CA LYS A 124 4.13 15.81 -2.26
C LYS A 124 5.08 16.99 -2.51
N PRO A 125 5.36 17.36 -3.78
CA PRO A 125 6.27 18.47 -4.09
C PRO A 125 5.85 19.84 -3.57
N THR A 126 4.55 20.01 -3.27
CA THR A 126 3.97 21.28 -2.79
C THR A 126 4.04 21.44 -1.27
N LEU A 127 4.47 20.40 -0.53
CA LEU A 127 4.56 20.46 0.92
C LEU A 127 5.84 21.16 1.37
N ASN A 128 5.80 21.76 2.55
CA ASN A 128 6.96 22.43 3.13
C ASN A 128 8.09 21.41 3.41
N PRO A 129 9.26 21.53 2.75
CA PRO A 129 10.37 20.59 2.91
C PRO A 129 11.13 20.74 4.24
N SER A 130 10.85 21.77 5.04
CA SER A 130 11.45 21.95 6.37
C SER A 130 10.73 21.16 7.46
N LEU A 131 9.55 20.60 7.18
CA LEU A 131 8.73 19.85 8.13
C LEU A 131 8.92 18.34 7.96
N LEU A 132 9.28 17.65 9.05
CA LEU A 132 9.63 16.22 9.04
C LEU A 132 8.44 15.32 8.72
N GLU A 133 7.23 15.68 9.15
CA GLU A 133 5.98 14.95 8.90
C GLU A 133 5.61 14.87 7.42
N ASN A 134 6.19 15.73 6.59
CA ASN A 134 5.99 15.73 5.15
C ASN A 134 6.86 14.69 4.42
N TYR A 135 7.75 13.98 5.12
CA TYR A 135 8.59 12.93 4.55
C TYR A 135 8.07 11.53 4.84
N ARG A 136 8.39 10.59 3.93
CA ARG A 136 8.19 9.15 4.11
C ARG A 136 9.53 8.42 4.09
N PRO A 137 9.73 7.38 4.93
CA PRO A 137 10.96 6.60 4.94
C PRO A 137 10.94 5.51 3.85
N VAL A 138 11.54 5.76 2.68
CA VAL A 138 11.64 4.72 1.64
C VAL A 138 12.86 3.84 1.89
N SER A 139 12.66 2.52 2.06
CA SER A 139 13.75 1.56 2.24
C SER A 139 14.34 1.13 0.90
N LEU A 140 15.61 1.47 0.68
CA LEU A 140 16.44 0.90 -0.37
C LEU A 140 17.05 -0.40 0.17
N LEU A 141 16.62 -1.52 -0.40
CA LEU A 141 17.11 -2.86 -0.07
C LEU A 141 18.05 -3.36 -1.18
N PRO A 142 19.08 -4.17 -0.85
CA PRO A 142 19.97 -4.77 -1.84
C PRO A 142 19.20 -5.50 -2.94
N PHE A 143 19.69 -5.44 -4.17
CA PHE A 143 19.05 -6.07 -5.34
C PHE A 143 18.93 -7.59 -5.20
N ILE A 144 19.98 -8.23 -4.68
CA ILE A 144 19.99 -9.69 -4.45
C ILE A 144 18.99 -10.06 -3.34
N ALA A 145 18.87 -9.22 -2.29
CA ALA A 145 17.87 -9.42 -1.24
C ALA A 145 16.45 -9.40 -1.82
N LYS A 146 16.13 -8.43 -2.68
CA LYS A 146 14.84 -8.37 -3.39
C LYS A 146 14.62 -9.56 -4.32
N THR A 147 15.68 -10.08 -4.94
CA THR A 147 15.60 -11.28 -5.79
C THR A 147 15.24 -12.52 -4.97
N LEU A 148 15.86 -12.69 -3.79
CA LEU A 148 15.50 -13.75 -2.84
C LEU A 148 14.06 -13.57 -2.31
N GLU A 149 13.66 -12.35 -1.94
CA GLU A 149 12.29 -12.07 -1.52
C GLU A 149 11.28 -12.40 -2.64
N ARG A 150 11.61 -12.13 -3.91
CA ARG A 150 10.76 -12.48 -5.07
C ARG A 150 10.62 -13.99 -5.24
N ALA A 151 11.70 -14.75 -5.10
CA ALA A 151 11.65 -16.21 -5.12
C ALA A 151 10.65 -16.76 -4.09
N LYS A 152 10.72 -16.25 -2.86
CA LYS A 152 9.81 -16.59 -1.76
C LYS A 152 8.38 -16.15 -2.03
N PHE A 153 8.21 -14.89 -2.46
CA PHE A 153 6.91 -14.32 -2.80
C PHE A 153 6.18 -15.17 -3.83
N ASN A 154 6.86 -15.62 -4.89
CA ASN A 154 6.23 -16.42 -5.94
C ASN A 154 5.66 -17.73 -5.38
N GLN A 155 6.41 -18.43 -4.53
CA GLN A 155 5.97 -19.71 -3.94
C GLN A 155 4.82 -19.50 -2.93
N VAL A 156 4.97 -18.53 -2.02
CA VAL A 156 3.94 -18.24 -1.00
C VAL A 156 2.66 -17.71 -1.63
N SER A 157 2.77 -16.77 -2.57
CA SER A 157 1.60 -16.22 -3.27
C SER A 157 0.86 -17.31 -4.05
N THR A 158 1.59 -18.26 -4.65
CA THR A 158 0.98 -19.41 -5.35
C THR A 158 0.20 -20.29 -4.36
N PHE A 159 0.82 -20.67 -3.24
CA PHE A 159 0.15 -21.43 -2.19
C PHE A 159 -1.10 -20.74 -1.65
N LEU A 160 -1.00 -19.45 -1.29
CA LEU A 160 -2.13 -18.72 -0.74
C LEU A 160 -3.28 -18.56 -1.76
N THR A 161 -2.96 -18.41 -3.04
CA THR A 161 -3.97 -18.26 -4.10
C THR A 161 -4.65 -19.59 -4.42
N GLN A 162 -3.88 -20.67 -4.60
CA GLN A 162 -4.41 -22.00 -4.93
C GLN A 162 -5.33 -22.56 -3.85
N ASN A 163 -5.12 -22.15 -2.59
CA ASN A 163 -5.91 -22.60 -1.45
C ASN A 163 -6.94 -21.55 -0.96
N ASN A 164 -7.20 -20.49 -1.75
CA ASN A 164 -8.16 -19.42 -1.41
C ASN A 164 -7.96 -18.81 -0.01
N LEU A 165 -6.70 -18.62 0.40
CA LEU A 165 -6.33 -18.14 1.74
C LEU A 165 -6.19 -16.62 1.83
N LEU A 166 -6.21 -15.93 0.68
CA LEU A 166 -6.26 -14.47 0.60
C LEU A 166 -7.70 -13.98 0.61
N ASP A 167 -7.92 -12.84 1.25
CA ASP A 167 -9.19 -12.14 1.22
C ASP A 167 -9.57 -11.77 -0.23
N SER A 168 -10.76 -12.14 -0.68
CA SER A 168 -11.26 -11.82 -2.02
C SER A 168 -11.42 -10.31 -2.25
N ASN A 169 -11.63 -9.55 -1.18
CA ASN A 169 -11.85 -8.10 -1.23
C ASN A 169 -10.55 -7.30 -1.12
N GLN A 170 -9.38 -7.95 -1.04
CA GLN A 170 -8.07 -7.28 -1.11
C GLN A 170 -7.57 -7.29 -2.56
N SER A 171 -7.41 -6.12 -3.18
CA SER A 171 -6.91 -5.98 -4.57
C SER A 171 -5.49 -5.43 -4.67
N GLY A 172 -4.92 -4.93 -3.56
CA GLY A 172 -3.56 -4.41 -3.54
C GLY A 172 -2.53 -5.48 -3.85
N PHE A 173 -1.61 -5.17 -4.77
CA PHE A 173 -0.44 -6.02 -5.08
C PHE A 173 -0.76 -7.46 -5.50
N ARG A 174 -1.95 -7.69 -6.08
CA ARG A 174 -2.37 -8.98 -6.62
C ARG A 174 -2.44 -8.96 -8.14
N SER A 175 -2.05 -10.07 -8.76
CA SER A 175 -2.18 -10.25 -10.21
C SER A 175 -3.65 -10.22 -10.62
N GLY A 176 -3.96 -9.54 -11.74
CA GLY A 176 -5.33 -9.39 -12.24
C GLY A 176 -6.17 -8.33 -11.52
N HIS A 177 -5.62 -7.63 -10.54
CA HIS A 177 -6.29 -6.55 -9.82
C HIS A 177 -5.59 -5.20 -10.05
N SER A 178 -6.34 -4.11 -10.04
CA SER A 178 -5.84 -2.74 -10.15
C SER A 178 -6.63 -1.79 -9.24
N THR A 179 -6.20 -0.53 -9.15
CA THR A 179 -7.01 0.50 -8.48
C THR A 179 -8.36 0.68 -9.17
N GLU A 180 -8.41 0.51 -10.50
CA GLU A 180 -9.64 0.61 -11.28
C GLU A 180 -10.61 -0.53 -10.96
N THR A 181 -10.15 -1.78 -10.90
CA THR A 181 -11.03 -2.91 -10.56
C THR A 181 -11.61 -2.78 -9.15
N ALA A 182 -10.81 -2.28 -8.20
CA ALA A 182 -11.27 -2.04 -6.83
C ALA A 182 -12.32 -0.93 -6.77
N LEU A 183 -12.07 0.20 -7.44
CA LEU A 183 -13.02 1.30 -7.49
C LEU A 183 -14.30 0.95 -8.24
N LEU A 184 -14.23 0.16 -9.32
CA LEU A 184 -15.40 -0.29 -10.08
C LEU A 184 -16.33 -1.12 -9.19
N SER A 185 -15.80 -2.06 -8.42
CA SER A 185 -16.57 -2.87 -7.47
C SER A 185 -17.39 -1.99 -6.50
N VAL A 186 -16.72 -1.00 -5.89
CA VAL A 186 -17.36 -0.09 -4.93
C VAL A 186 -18.35 0.84 -5.62
N VAL A 187 -17.95 1.53 -6.69
CA VAL A 187 -18.79 2.52 -7.37
C VAL A 187 -20.04 1.87 -7.97
N GLU A 188 -19.93 0.67 -8.53
CA GLU A 188 -21.07 -0.05 -9.08
C GLU A 188 -22.07 -0.43 -7.98
N ALA A 189 -21.60 -0.91 -6.82
CA ALA A 189 -22.47 -1.18 -5.69
C ALA A 189 -23.25 0.07 -5.23
N LEU A 190 -22.59 1.25 -5.24
CA LEU A 190 -23.25 2.53 -4.91
C LEU A 190 -24.27 2.95 -5.98
N ARG A 191 -23.95 2.75 -7.27
CA ARG A 191 -24.86 3.04 -8.39
C ARG A 191 -26.11 2.16 -8.36
N LEU A 192 -25.93 0.85 -8.17
CA LEU A 192 -27.04 -0.11 -8.07
C LEU A 192 -27.94 0.22 -6.88
N ALA A 193 -27.36 0.53 -5.72
CA ALA A 193 -28.14 0.96 -4.56
C ALA A 193 -28.98 2.21 -4.84
N ARG A 194 -28.41 3.22 -5.51
CA ARG A 194 -29.17 4.41 -5.92
C ARG A 194 -30.29 4.06 -6.90
N ALA A 195 -30.06 3.18 -7.86
CA ALA A 195 -31.09 2.71 -8.79
C ALA A 195 -32.26 2.02 -8.07
N GLU A 196 -31.98 1.37 -6.93
CA GLU A 196 -32.98 0.79 -6.02
C GLU A 196 -33.57 1.81 -5.02
N SER A 197 -33.38 3.12 -5.24
CA SER A 197 -33.82 4.19 -4.34
C SER A 197 -33.26 4.08 -2.91
N LYS A 198 -32.08 3.47 -2.73
CA LYS A 198 -31.36 3.41 -1.46
C LYS A 198 -30.28 4.48 -1.40
N SER A 199 -30.03 4.97 -0.19
CA SER A 199 -28.84 5.79 0.08
C SER A 199 -27.67 4.86 0.42
N SER A 200 -26.45 5.33 0.25
CA SER A 200 -25.25 4.58 0.58
C SER A 200 -24.24 5.43 1.33
N ILE A 201 -23.47 4.77 2.19
CA ILE A 201 -22.33 5.34 2.88
C ILE A 201 -21.07 4.76 2.27
N LEU A 202 -20.06 5.59 2.06
CA LEU A 202 -18.70 5.20 1.75
C LEU A 202 -17.77 5.80 2.82
N ILE A 203 -17.01 4.95 3.49
CA ILE A 203 -16.02 5.33 4.51
C ILE A 203 -14.64 4.92 4.01
N LEU A 204 -13.72 5.87 3.96
CA LEU A 204 -12.32 5.63 3.59
C LEU A 204 -11.47 5.70 4.85
N LEU A 205 -10.94 4.57 5.33
CA LEU A 205 -10.07 4.52 6.49
C LEU A 205 -8.64 4.93 6.12
N ASP A 206 -8.00 5.71 6.97
CA ASP A 206 -6.55 6.00 6.90
C ASP A 206 -5.86 5.35 8.11
N LEU A 207 -4.74 4.67 7.87
CA LEU A 207 -3.93 4.08 8.93
C LEU A 207 -2.64 4.89 9.14
N SER A 208 -2.29 5.14 10.40
CA SER A 208 -1.05 5.82 10.74
C SER A 208 0.13 4.86 10.67
N ALA A 209 1.00 5.05 9.67
CA ALA A 209 2.26 4.31 9.51
C ALA A 209 2.07 2.77 9.42
N ALA A 210 1.03 2.34 8.69
CA ALA A 210 0.55 0.95 8.67
C ALA A 210 1.65 -0.11 8.50
N PHE A 211 2.50 0.02 7.48
CA PHE A 211 3.60 -0.93 7.24
C PHE A 211 4.68 -0.90 8.32
N ASP A 212 4.92 0.27 8.92
CA ASP A 212 5.97 0.48 9.92
C ASP A 212 5.56 -0.02 11.31
N THR A 213 4.27 -0.29 11.56
CA THR A 213 3.76 -0.71 12.88
C THR A 213 3.39 -2.19 12.97
N VAL A 214 3.47 -2.94 11.87
CA VAL A 214 3.14 -4.38 11.81
C VAL A 214 3.92 -5.17 12.86
N ASN A 215 3.22 -5.69 13.87
CA ASN A 215 3.84 -6.48 14.92
C ASN A 215 4.29 -7.85 14.38
N HIS A 216 5.57 -8.19 14.56
CA HIS A 216 6.16 -9.42 14.02
C HIS A 216 5.56 -10.69 14.61
N GLN A 217 5.26 -10.74 15.91
CA GLN A 217 4.69 -11.92 16.56
C GLN A 217 3.27 -12.21 16.05
N ILE A 218 2.44 -11.18 15.91
CA ILE A 218 1.09 -11.29 15.36
C ILE A 218 1.15 -11.69 13.88
N LEU A 219 2.10 -11.17 13.12
CA LEU A 219 2.28 -11.54 11.72
C LEU A 219 2.67 -13.02 11.58
N LEU A 220 3.64 -13.48 12.38
CA LEU A 220 4.09 -14.88 12.38
C LEU A 220 2.99 -15.84 12.81
N SER A 221 2.21 -15.49 13.84
CA SER A 221 1.06 -16.29 14.25
C SER A 221 -0.02 -16.32 13.17
N THR A 222 -0.24 -15.22 12.46
CA THR A 222 -1.18 -15.16 11.33
C THR A 222 -0.70 -16.02 10.15
N LEU A 223 0.60 -16.03 9.84
CA LEU A 223 1.17 -16.93 8.82
C LEU A 223 0.98 -18.40 9.22
N LEU A 224 1.19 -18.73 10.50
CA LEU A 224 0.95 -20.08 11.03
C LEU A 224 -0.51 -20.49 10.91
N THR A 225 -1.47 -19.62 11.25
CA THR A 225 -2.90 -19.94 11.09
C THR A 225 -3.29 -20.11 9.62
N LYS A 226 -2.60 -19.45 8.69
CA LYS A 226 -2.74 -19.66 7.24
C LYS A 226 -2.02 -20.91 6.71
N GLY A 227 -1.46 -21.75 7.58
CA GLY A 227 -0.86 -23.04 7.20
C GLY A 227 0.63 -22.98 6.83
N ILE A 228 1.30 -21.82 6.99
CA ILE A 228 2.74 -21.69 6.77
C ILE A 228 3.47 -22.10 8.04
N SER A 229 4.27 -23.16 7.97
CA SER A 229 4.93 -23.76 9.14
C SER A 229 6.34 -24.27 8.77
N GLY A 230 6.99 -25.01 9.66
CA GLY A 230 8.28 -25.64 9.39
C GLY A 230 9.40 -24.65 9.02
N THR A 231 10.26 -25.06 8.10
CA THR A 231 11.37 -24.22 7.61
C THR A 231 10.87 -22.99 6.86
N ALA A 232 9.63 -23.05 6.32
CA ALA A 232 9.04 -21.90 5.67
C ALA A 232 8.74 -20.76 6.66
N LEU A 233 8.14 -21.08 7.81
CA LEU A 233 7.87 -20.10 8.87
C LEU A 233 9.17 -19.59 9.51
N GLN A 234 10.14 -20.48 9.77
CA GLN A 234 11.48 -20.10 10.26
C GLN A 234 12.15 -19.06 9.38
N TRP A 235 11.95 -19.14 8.06
CA TRP A 235 12.47 -18.12 7.15
C TRP A 235 11.85 -16.74 7.40
N PHE A 236 10.54 -16.66 7.63
CA PHE A 236 9.89 -15.40 7.95
C PHE A 236 10.34 -14.85 9.31
N GLU A 237 10.53 -15.72 10.31
CA GLU A 237 11.13 -15.34 11.60
C GLU A 237 12.53 -14.73 11.38
N SER A 238 13.36 -15.39 10.58
CA SER A 238 14.70 -14.94 10.22
C SER A 238 14.70 -13.63 9.42
N TYR A 239 13.72 -13.46 8.52
CA TYR A 239 13.56 -12.27 7.69
C TYR A 239 13.17 -11.02 8.50
N LEU A 240 12.34 -11.19 9.53
CA LEU A 240 11.84 -10.11 10.39
C LEU A 240 12.79 -9.78 11.55
N SER A 241 13.60 -10.74 12.00
CA SER A 241 14.51 -10.59 13.14
C SER A 241 15.78 -9.81 12.82
N ASP A 242 16.35 -9.15 13.84
CA ASP A 242 17.63 -8.43 13.80
C ASP A 242 17.79 -7.44 12.64
N ARG A 243 16.67 -6.86 12.20
CA ARG A 243 16.70 -5.87 11.13
C ARG A 243 17.26 -4.55 11.64
N SER A 244 17.97 -3.87 10.76
CA SER A 244 18.48 -2.53 11.03
C SER A 244 18.33 -1.61 9.83
N PHE A 245 18.39 -0.32 10.07
CA PHE A 245 18.43 0.67 8.99
C PHE A 245 19.39 1.82 9.31
N LYS A 246 19.81 2.51 8.25
CA LYS A 246 20.49 3.81 8.31
C LYS A 246 19.76 4.79 7.40
N VAL A 247 19.54 6.02 7.85
CA VAL A 247 19.01 7.08 7.01
C VAL A 247 20.15 7.70 6.19
N SER A 248 19.93 7.92 4.91
CA SER A 248 20.78 8.76 4.07
C SER A 248 20.06 10.05 3.71
N TRP A 249 20.74 11.17 3.94
CA TRP A 249 20.23 12.49 3.61
C TRP A 249 21.39 13.38 3.14
N ARG A 250 21.29 13.89 1.91
CA ARG A 250 22.27 14.83 1.31
C ARG A 250 23.73 14.35 1.40
N GLY A 251 23.96 13.05 1.22
CA GLY A 251 25.30 12.45 1.24
C GLY A 251 25.76 11.99 2.63
N GLU A 252 25.09 12.42 3.70
CA GLU A 252 25.37 11.96 5.05
C GLU A 252 24.57 10.71 5.41
N VAL A 253 25.11 9.94 6.36
CA VAL A 253 24.57 8.66 6.80
C VAL A 253 24.42 8.65 8.31
N SER A 254 23.22 8.38 8.80
CA SER A 254 22.96 8.27 10.23
C SER A 254 23.65 7.07 10.87
N LYS A 255 23.65 7.06 12.21
CA LYS A 255 23.93 5.83 12.96
C LYS A 255 22.92 4.72 12.62
N SER A 256 23.37 3.47 12.76
CA SER A 256 22.52 2.29 12.58
C SER A 256 21.48 2.21 13.69
N GLN A 257 20.26 1.82 13.35
CA GLN A 257 19.16 1.65 14.29
C GLN A 257 18.47 0.33 14.08
N HIS A 258 18.06 -0.32 15.16
CA HIS A 258 17.32 -1.57 15.11
C HIS A 258 15.85 -1.33 14.84
N LEU A 259 15.24 -2.25 14.09
CA LEU A 259 13.82 -2.25 13.76
C LEU A 259 13.16 -3.43 14.47
N THR A 260 12.26 -3.13 15.40
CA THR A 260 11.57 -4.12 16.25
C THR A 260 10.14 -4.42 15.80
N THR A 261 9.62 -3.64 14.86
CA THR A 261 8.27 -3.78 14.30
C THR A 261 8.24 -3.24 12.88
N GLY A 262 7.24 -3.65 12.12
CA GLY A 262 7.01 -3.23 10.75
C GLY A 262 7.66 -4.16 9.72
N VAL A 263 7.22 -4.00 8.47
CA VAL A 263 7.84 -4.61 7.30
C VAL A 263 8.42 -3.51 6.41
N PRO A 264 9.56 -3.72 5.74
CA PRO A 264 10.25 -2.62 5.05
C PRO A 264 9.42 -2.02 3.91
N GLN A 265 9.22 -0.70 3.92
CA GLN A 265 8.56 0.02 2.83
C GLN A 265 9.44 0.01 1.57
N GLY A 266 9.09 -0.81 0.58
CA GLY A 266 9.89 -1.06 -0.63
C GLY A 266 10.46 -2.48 -0.74
N SER A 267 10.14 -3.35 0.22
CA SER A 267 10.31 -4.81 0.12
C SER A 267 9.34 -5.42 -0.89
N VAL A 268 9.71 -6.58 -1.42
CA VAL A 268 8.86 -7.37 -2.32
C VAL A 268 7.77 -8.08 -1.52
N LEU A 269 8.11 -8.57 -0.33
CA LEU A 269 7.17 -9.31 0.53
C LEU A 269 6.24 -8.42 1.35
N GLY A 270 6.64 -7.19 1.67
CA GLY A 270 5.90 -6.29 2.57
C GLY A 270 4.41 -6.19 2.26
N PRO A 271 4.01 -5.95 1.00
CA PRO A 271 2.59 -5.88 0.65
C PRO A 271 1.79 -7.17 0.85
N LEU A 272 2.37 -8.33 0.53
CA LEU A 272 1.74 -9.62 0.74
C LEU A 272 1.56 -9.89 2.24
N LEU A 273 2.62 -9.64 3.02
CA LEU A 273 2.60 -9.82 4.47
C LEU A 273 1.55 -8.91 5.12
N PHE A 274 1.45 -7.66 4.67
CA PHE A 274 0.42 -6.74 5.14
C PHE A 274 -1.00 -7.21 4.77
N SER A 275 -1.18 -7.73 3.55
CA SER A 275 -2.48 -8.30 3.13
C SER A 275 -2.90 -9.48 3.99
N VAL A 276 -1.96 -10.37 4.35
CA VAL A 276 -2.20 -11.48 5.26
C VAL A 276 -2.52 -10.97 6.67
N TYR A 277 -1.79 -9.96 7.15
CA TYR A 277 -1.99 -9.34 8.46
C TYR A 277 -3.40 -8.75 8.64
N MET A 278 -3.93 -8.15 7.58
CA MET A 278 -5.25 -7.51 7.58
C MET A 278 -6.42 -8.49 7.35
N ALA A 279 -6.16 -9.76 7.05
CA ALA A 279 -7.17 -10.67 6.52
C ALA A 279 -8.37 -10.91 7.46
N SER A 280 -8.22 -10.77 8.77
CA SER A 280 -9.32 -10.95 9.73
C SER A 280 -10.17 -9.69 9.95
N LEU A 281 -9.75 -8.52 9.45
CA LEU A 281 -10.52 -7.27 9.57
C LEU A 281 -11.88 -7.40 8.86
N GLY A 282 -11.94 -8.12 7.75
CA GLY A 282 -13.15 -8.28 6.95
C GLY A 282 -14.34 -8.83 7.73
N SER A 283 -14.12 -9.79 8.62
CA SER A 283 -15.18 -10.38 9.44
C SER A 283 -15.71 -9.39 10.49
N VAL A 284 -14.84 -8.54 11.03
CA VAL A 284 -15.22 -7.44 11.93
C VAL A 284 -16.13 -6.47 11.20
N ILE A 285 -15.80 -6.11 9.97
CA ILE A 285 -16.60 -5.19 9.15
C ILE A 285 -17.98 -5.79 8.83
N GLN A 286 -17.99 -7.03 8.33
CA GLN A 286 -19.21 -7.72 7.90
C GLN A 286 -20.21 -7.95 9.04
N LYS A 287 -19.74 -8.12 10.28
CA LYS A 287 -20.60 -8.23 11.47
C LYS A 287 -21.60 -7.06 11.62
N HIS A 288 -21.26 -5.89 11.09
CA HIS A 288 -22.11 -4.69 11.12
C HIS A 288 -22.94 -4.49 9.84
N GLY A 289 -22.91 -5.46 8.92
CA GLY A 289 -23.60 -5.44 7.64
C GLY A 289 -22.93 -4.56 6.58
N PHE A 290 -21.71 -4.09 6.81
CA PHE A 290 -20.93 -3.36 5.83
C PHE A 290 -20.27 -4.32 4.84
N SER A 291 -20.27 -3.92 3.57
CA SER A 291 -19.34 -4.46 2.58
C SER A 291 -18.04 -3.65 2.63
N TYR A 292 -16.96 -4.22 2.09
CA TYR A 292 -15.67 -3.55 2.07
C TYR A 292 -14.83 -3.96 0.88
N HIS A 293 -13.88 -3.10 0.54
CA HIS A 293 -12.84 -3.37 -0.44
C HIS A 293 -11.53 -2.75 0.03
N CYS A 294 -10.45 -3.51 -0.07
CA CYS A 294 -9.11 -3.11 0.36
C CYS A 294 -8.19 -2.98 -0.85
N TYR A 295 -7.29 -2.01 -0.80
CA TYR A 295 -6.14 -1.91 -1.69
C TYR A 295 -4.90 -1.58 -0.85
N ALA A 296 -4.13 -2.61 -0.51
CA ALA A 296 -3.05 -2.51 0.46
C ALA A 296 -3.57 -2.05 1.82
N ASP A 297 -3.09 -0.91 2.33
CA ASP A 297 -3.53 -0.26 3.57
C ASP A 297 -4.80 0.59 3.42
N ASP A 298 -5.13 1.02 2.20
CA ASP A 298 -6.37 1.75 1.93
C ASP A 298 -7.57 0.79 2.07
N THR A 299 -8.41 1.01 3.10
CA THR A 299 -9.60 0.19 3.38
C THR A 299 -10.86 1.03 3.21
N GLN A 300 -11.79 0.54 2.38
CA GLN A 300 -13.01 1.24 2.04
C GLN A 300 -14.19 0.42 2.52
N LEU A 301 -15.10 1.02 3.28
CA LEU A 301 -16.34 0.39 3.75
C LEU A 301 -17.50 1.02 3.05
N TYR A 302 -18.48 0.23 2.67
CA TYR A 302 -19.72 0.74 2.11
C TYR A 302 -20.93 -0.03 2.59
N LEU A 303 -22.01 0.72 2.79
CA LEU A 303 -23.28 0.21 3.28
C LEU A 303 -24.41 0.95 2.58
N SER A 304 -25.34 0.20 1.99
CA SER A 304 -26.57 0.73 1.42
C SER A 304 -27.74 0.54 2.39
N PHE A 305 -28.63 1.51 2.45
CA PHE A 305 -29.69 1.59 3.44
C PHE A 305 -30.90 2.36 2.90
N HIS A 306 -32.07 2.12 3.50
CA HIS A 306 -33.26 2.91 3.19
C HIS A 306 -33.05 4.36 3.68
N PRO A 307 -33.38 5.41 2.90
CA PRO A 307 -33.13 6.81 3.31
C PRO A 307 -33.62 7.15 4.72
N ASP A 308 -34.75 6.60 5.14
CA ASP A 308 -35.34 6.88 6.46
C ASP A 308 -34.83 5.97 7.60
N ASP A 309 -33.81 5.14 7.39
CA ASP A 309 -33.27 4.25 8.44
C ASP A 309 -32.53 5.07 9.53
N PRO A 310 -33.07 5.18 10.75
CA PRO A 310 -32.45 5.98 11.81
C PRO A 310 -31.26 5.27 12.47
N SER A 311 -31.07 3.97 12.22
CA SER A 311 -30.04 3.16 12.89
C SER A 311 -28.64 3.34 12.30
N VAL A 312 -28.55 3.95 11.12
CA VAL A 312 -27.33 3.99 10.29
C VAL A 312 -26.17 4.64 11.02
N ALA A 313 -26.39 5.79 11.68
CA ALA A 313 -25.35 6.47 12.43
C ALA A 313 -24.80 5.61 13.59
N ALA A 314 -25.68 4.90 14.31
CA ALA A 314 -25.29 3.99 15.37
C ALA A 314 -24.50 2.79 14.83
N ARG A 315 -24.91 2.24 13.68
CA ARG A 315 -24.21 1.14 13.00
C ARG A 315 -22.81 1.55 12.54
N ILE A 316 -22.63 2.74 11.95
CA ILE A 316 -21.30 3.26 11.60
C ILE A 316 -20.44 3.37 12.86
N SER A 317 -20.98 3.98 13.93
CA SER A 317 -20.24 4.19 15.18
C SER A 317 -19.80 2.86 15.80
N ALA A 318 -20.69 1.86 15.84
CA ALA A 318 -20.38 0.52 16.34
C ALA A 318 -19.30 -0.16 15.48
N CYS A 319 -19.44 -0.09 14.15
CA CYS A 319 -18.47 -0.66 13.21
C CYS A 319 -17.08 -0.03 13.38
N LEU A 320 -16.98 1.30 13.39
CA LEU A 320 -15.70 2.00 13.58
C LEU A 320 -15.10 1.76 14.97
N THR A 321 -15.93 1.55 16.00
CA THR A 321 -15.46 1.17 17.35
C THR A 321 -14.80 -0.21 17.31
N ASP A 322 -15.49 -1.22 16.77
CA ASP A 322 -14.97 -2.58 16.68
C ASP A 322 -13.71 -2.65 15.80
N ILE A 323 -13.67 -1.90 14.69
CA ILE A 323 -12.46 -1.77 13.85
C ILE A 323 -11.32 -1.13 14.62
N SER A 324 -11.57 -0.05 15.37
CA SER A 324 -10.55 0.63 16.17
C SER A 324 -9.98 -0.30 17.26
N CYS A 325 -10.83 -1.09 17.92
CA CYS A 325 -10.42 -2.11 18.88
C CYS A 325 -9.59 -3.20 18.20
N TRP A 326 -10.08 -3.79 17.11
CA TRP A 326 -9.36 -4.80 16.35
C TRP A 326 -7.99 -4.29 15.88
N MET A 327 -7.92 -3.06 15.35
CA MET A 327 -6.66 -2.46 14.90
C MET A 327 -5.68 -2.31 16.06
N LYS A 328 -6.13 -1.86 17.23
CA LYS A 328 -5.27 -1.77 18.42
C LYS A 328 -4.75 -3.14 18.87
N ASP A 329 -5.60 -4.16 18.88
CA ASP A 329 -5.21 -5.53 19.22
C ASP A 329 -4.18 -6.09 18.21
N HIS A 330 -4.22 -5.59 16.97
CA HIS A 330 -3.25 -5.88 15.91
C HIS A 330 -2.16 -4.81 15.79
N HIS A 331 -1.92 -3.97 16.81
CA HIS A 331 -0.86 -2.96 16.82
C HIS A 331 -0.87 -2.00 15.60
N LEU A 332 -2.06 -1.73 15.07
CA LEU A 332 -2.35 -0.75 14.03
C LEU A 332 -3.11 0.43 14.63
N GLN A 333 -2.92 1.61 14.04
CA GLN A 333 -3.59 2.83 14.50
C GLN A 333 -4.48 3.42 13.41
N LEU A 334 -5.79 3.36 13.64
CA LEU A 334 -6.76 4.08 12.83
C LEU A 334 -6.60 5.59 12.99
N ASN A 335 -6.51 6.31 11.88
CA ASN A 335 -6.41 7.76 11.85
C ASN A 335 -7.76 8.41 11.59
N LEU A 336 -8.53 8.57 12.67
CA LEU A 336 -9.88 9.13 12.61
C LEU A 336 -9.95 10.54 12.02
N ALA A 337 -8.89 11.34 12.21
CA ALA A 337 -8.83 12.70 11.67
C ALA A 337 -8.68 12.73 10.14
N LYS A 338 -8.25 11.62 9.53
CA LYS A 338 -8.13 11.48 8.08
C LYS A 338 -9.13 10.51 7.47
N THR A 339 -9.89 9.80 8.30
CA THR A 339 -11.01 8.99 7.83
C THR A 339 -12.03 9.89 7.15
N GLU A 340 -12.30 9.64 5.87
CA GLU A 340 -13.29 10.38 5.10
C GLU A 340 -14.62 9.62 5.07
N LEU A 341 -15.72 10.35 5.25
CA LEU A 341 -17.09 9.83 5.14
C LEU A 341 -17.76 10.54 3.96
N LEU A 342 -18.33 9.78 3.04
CA LEU A 342 -19.12 10.25 1.92
C LEU A 342 -20.51 9.60 2.00
N VAL A 343 -21.57 10.39 1.86
CA VAL A 343 -22.94 9.87 1.80
C VAL A 343 -23.47 10.09 0.40
N VAL A 344 -23.73 8.99 -0.30
CA VAL A 344 -24.36 8.98 -1.61
C VAL A 344 -25.88 8.87 -1.41
N PRO A 345 -26.67 9.92 -1.69
CA PRO A 345 -28.09 9.87 -1.43
C PRO A 345 -28.84 9.07 -2.51
N ALA A 346 -30.00 8.51 -2.14
CA ALA A 346 -30.92 7.83 -3.06
C ALA A 346 -31.41 8.74 -4.21
N ASN A 347 -31.62 10.02 -3.88
CA ASN A 347 -31.97 11.08 -4.82
C ASN A 347 -31.25 12.36 -4.34
N PRO A 348 -30.77 13.25 -5.23
CA PRO A 348 -30.17 14.53 -4.88
C PRO A 348 -30.92 15.38 -3.83
N SER A 349 -32.24 15.19 -3.72
CA SER A 349 -33.11 15.89 -2.75
C SER A 349 -32.97 15.39 -1.31
N PHE A 350 -32.43 14.18 -1.10
CA PHE A 350 -32.20 13.65 0.25
C PHE A 350 -30.90 14.20 0.83
N HIS A 351 -31.00 14.77 2.02
CA HIS A 351 -29.86 15.32 2.75
C HIS A 351 -29.67 14.58 4.07
N HIS A 352 -28.57 13.84 4.13
CA HIS A 352 -28.17 13.10 5.31
C HIS A 352 -27.13 13.90 6.09
N ASN A 353 -27.55 14.46 7.23
CA ASN A 353 -26.66 15.17 8.15
C ASN A 353 -26.31 14.27 9.33
N PHE A 354 -25.45 13.27 9.09
CA PHE A 354 -24.93 12.44 10.17
C PHE A 354 -23.73 13.12 10.84
N THR A 355 -23.64 12.98 12.15
CA THR A 355 -22.43 13.31 12.90
C THR A 355 -22.03 12.07 13.67
N ILE A 356 -20.93 11.44 13.29
CA ILE A 356 -20.46 10.22 13.92
C ILE A 356 -19.43 10.58 14.99
N LYS A 357 -19.74 10.29 16.24
CA LYS A 357 -18.83 10.50 17.37
C LYS A 357 -18.13 9.20 17.72
N LEU A 358 -16.80 9.20 17.67
CA LEU A 358 -15.97 8.06 18.08
C LEU A 358 -14.93 8.52 19.11
N GLY A 359 -15.19 8.25 20.38
CA GLY A 359 -14.41 8.81 21.48
C GLY A 359 -14.45 10.33 21.46
N THR A 360 -13.29 10.97 21.35
CA THR A 360 -13.15 12.44 21.23
C THR A 360 -13.22 12.94 19.78
N SER A 361 -13.18 12.04 18.79
CA SER A 361 -13.18 12.40 17.38
C SER A 361 -14.60 12.49 16.83
N THR A 362 -14.82 13.44 15.93
CA THR A 362 -16.09 13.61 15.22
C THR A 362 -15.84 13.51 13.72
N ILE A 363 -16.57 12.64 13.05
CA ILE A 363 -16.51 12.44 11.60
C ILE A 363 -17.81 12.98 11.00
N THR A 364 -17.68 13.90 10.06
CA THR A 364 -18.80 14.51 9.34
C THR A 364 -18.72 14.16 7.85
N PRO A 365 -19.87 13.96 7.17
CA PRO A 365 -19.89 13.74 5.73
C PRO A 365 -19.21 14.87 4.96
N SER A 366 -18.39 14.48 4.00
CA SER A 366 -17.80 15.35 2.98
C SER A 366 -18.64 15.29 1.71
N LYS A 367 -18.55 16.32 0.86
CA LYS A 367 -19.16 16.31 -0.48
C LYS A 367 -18.33 15.57 -1.52
N THR A 368 -17.04 15.47 -1.26
CA THR A 368 -16.07 14.82 -2.13
C THR A 368 -15.00 14.15 -1.29
N ALA A 369 -14.59 12.95 -1.66
CA ALA A 369 -13.50 12.22 -1.01
C ALA A 369 -12.48 11.74 -2.05
N ARG A 370 -11.21 11.59 -1.65
CA ARG A 370 -10.17 11.08 -2.56
C ARG A 370 -9.93 9.60 -2.32
N ASN A 371 -10.30 8.78 -3.30
CA ASN A 371 -10.23 7.33 -3.19
C ASN A 371 -9.33 6.74 -4.29
N LEU A 372 -8.24 6.07 -3.91
CA LEU A 372 -7.23 5.47 -4.82
C LEU A 372 -6.86 6.38 -5.99
N GLY A 373 -6.66 7.67 -5.71
CA GLY A 373 -6.26 8.67 -6.70
C GLY A 373 -7.40 9.39 -7.44
N VAL A 374 -8.62 8.85 -7.41
CA VAL A 374 -9.84 9.42 -8.02
C VAL A 374 -10.57 10.31 -7.02
N MET A 375 -11.21 11.40 -7.48
CA MET A 375 -12.09 12.21 -6.65
C MET A 375 -13.53 11.72 -6.86
N ILE A 376 -14.19 11.31 -5.80
CA ILE A 376 -15.57 10.81 -5.83
C ILE A 376 -16.46 11.82 -5.10
N ASP A 377 -17.47 12.35 -5.77
CA ASP A 377 -18.50 13.21 -5.19
C ASP A 377 -19.74 12.42 -4.76
N ASP A 378 -20.55 13.03 -3.89
CA ASP A 378 -21.77 12.42 -3.35
C ASP A 378 -22.83 12.12 -4.43
N GLN A 379 -22.74 12.76 -5.60
CA GLN A 379 -23.59 12.50 -6.76
C GLN A 379 -22.99 11.49 -7.74
N LEU A 380 -21.78 10.97 -7.51
CA LEU A 380 -21.06 10.06 -8.42
C LEU A 380 -20.93 10.62 -9.84
N THR A 381 -20.81 11.94 -9.98
CA THR A 381 -20.68 12.64 -11.28
C THR A 381 -19.23 12.68 -11.77
N PHE A 382 -18.27 12.54 -10.85
CA PHE A 382 -16.83 12.66 -11.06
C PHE A 382 -16.39 14.01 -11.62
N SER A 383 -17.22 15.05 -11.49
CA SER A 383 -17.01 16.36 -12.13
C SER A 383 -15.66 16.99 -11.76
N ASP A 384 -15.33 17.00 -10.47
CA ASP A 384 -14.04 17.51 -9.98
C ASP A 384 -12.84 16.67 -10.44
N HIS A 385 -13.03 15.35 -10.54
CA HIS A 385 -11.99 14.46 -11.06
C HIS A 385 -11.71 14.76 -12.54
N ILE A 386 -12.76 14.83 -13.36
CA ILE A 386 -12.68 15.14 -14.79
C ILE A 386 -12.01 16.50 -14.99
N ALA A 387 -12.48 17.55 -14.31
CA ALA A 387 -11.93 18.90 -14.42
C ALA A 387 -10.44 18.94 -14.05
N LYS A 388 -10.04 18.23 -12.99
CA LYS A 388 -8.65 18.12 -12.56
C LYS A 388 -7.78 17.37 -13.58
N THR A 389 -8.27 16.26 -14.13
CA THR A 389 -7.56 15.47 -15.14
C THR A 389 -7.40 16.27 -16.43
N VAL A 390 -8.45 16.94 -16.92
CA VAL A 390 -8.41 17.83 -18.09
C VAL A 390 -7.41 18.96 -17.89
N ARG A 391 -7.43 19.64 -16.73
CA ARG A 391 -6.48 20.72 -16.42
C ARG A 391 -5.04 20.23 -16.45
N SER A 392 -4.77 19.06 -15.86
CA SER A 392 -3.44 18.43 -15.85
C SER A 392 -2.97 18.08 -17.26
N CYS A 393 -3.86 17.52 -18.10
CA CYS A 393 -3.58 17.18 -19.48
C CYS A 393 -3.31 18.42 -20.34
N ARG A 394 -4.15 19.46 -20.23
CA ARG A 394 -3.93 20.75 -20.92
C ARG A 394 -2.62 21.40 -20.52
N PHE A 395 -2.27 21.37 -19.24
CA PHE A 395 -0.98 21.87 -18.76
C PHE A 395 0.20 21.11 -19.37
N ALA A 396 0.13 19.77 -19.42
CA ALA A 396 1.16 18.95 -20.05
C ALA A 396 1.28 19.23 -21.56
N LEU A 397 0.16 19.26 -22.28
CA LEU A 397 0.11 19.57 -23.71
C LEU A 397 0.68 20.96 -24.02
N PHE A 398 0.36 21.96 -23.21
CA PHE A 398 0.90 23.31 -23.37
C PHE A 398 2.43 23.33 -23.21
N ASN A 399 2.98 22.63 -22.22
CA ASN A 399 4.42 22.54 -22.04
C ASN A 399 5.10 21.75 -23.17
N ILE A 400 4.49 20.66 -23.63
CA ILE A 400 4.99 19.90 -24.80
C ILE A 400 4.98 20.80 -26.04
N LYS A 401 3.92 21.57 -26.27
CA LYS A 401 3.82 22.52 -27.39
C LYS A 401 4.99 23.52 -27.39
N LYS A 402 5.37 24.05 -26.23
CA LYS A 402 6.49 25.00 -26.10
C LYS A 402 7.83 24.40 -26.53
N ILE A 403 8.09 23.15 -26.20
CA ILE A 403 9.34 22.48 -26.54
C ILE A 403 9.27 21.68 -27.85
N ARG A 404 8.09 21.62 -28.49
CA ARG A 404 7.83 20.83 -29.70
C ARG A 404 8.86 21.02 -30.82
N PRO A 405 9.38 22.23 -31.11
CA PRO A 405 10.41 22.43 -32.14
C PRO A 405 11.74 21.72 -31.85
N PHE A 406 12.02 21.42 -30.58
CA PHE A 406 13.27 20.78 -30.13
C PHE A 406 13.13 19.26 -29.94
N LEU A 407 11.95 18.70 -30.24
CA LEU A 407 11.66 17.29 -30.05
C LEU A 407 11.56 16.56 -31.40
N SER A 408 12.16 15.37 -31.45
CA SER A 408 11.81 14.40 -32.48
C SER A 408 10.35 13.99 -32.35
N GLU A 409 9.76 13.48 -33.43
CA GLU A 409 8.39 12.96 -33.39
C GLU A 409 8.23 11.86 -32.35
N HIS A 410 9.18 10.92 -32.31
CA HIS A 410 9.19 9.84 -31.31
C HIS A 410 9.22 10.38 -29.86
N ALA A 411 10.08 11.37 -29.57
CA ALA A 411 10.14 11.96 -28.24
C ALA A 411 8.84 12.69 -27.87
N ALA A 412 8.21 13.38 -28.83
CA ALA A 412 6.92 14.03 -28.62
C ALA A 412 5.81 13.01 -28.34
N GLN A 413 5.74 11.92 -29.10
CA GLN A 413 4.80 10.82 -28.86
C GLN A 413 4.99 10.20 -27.47
N LEU A 414 6.24 9.92 -27.06
CA LEU A 414 6.54 9.41 -25.72
C LEU A 414 6.06 10.36 -24.61
N LEU A 415 6.26 11.68 -24.78
CA LEU A 415 5.79 12.66 -23.80
C LEU A 415 4.27 12.74 -23.72
N VAL A 416 3.58 12.68 -24.86
CA VAL A 416 2.10 12.65 -24.90
C VAL A 416 1.57 11.37 -24.25
N GLN A 417 2.14 10.20 -24.58
CA GLN A 417 1.76 8.92 -23.96
C GLN A 417 1.96 8.98 -22.44
N ALA A 418 3.15 9.40 -21.99
CA ALA A 418 3.54 9.35 -20.59
C ALA A 418 2.86 10.43 -19.72
N LEU A 419 2.54 11.60 -20.28
CA LEU A 419 2.02 12.74 -19.52
C LEU A 419 0.55 13.05 -19.82
N VAL A 420 -0.02 12.60 -20.92
CA VAL A 420 -1.42 12.90 -21.26
C VAL A 420 -2.24 11.63 -21.23
N LEU A 421 -1.95 10.67 -22.12
CA LEU A 421 -2.75 9.45 -22.26
C LEU A 421 -2.74 8.63 -20.97
N SER A 422 -1.58 8.45 -20.32
CA SER A 422 -1.51 7.75 -19.02
C SER A 422 -2.41 8.32 -17.92
N ARG A 423 -2.76 9.62 -17.98
CA ARG A 423 -3.66 10.27 -17.03
C ARG A 423 -5.12 10.11 -17.43
N LEU A 424 -5.39 10.09 -18.72
CA LEU A 424 -6.72 9.84 -19.28
C LEU A 424 -7.12 8.37 -19.14
N ASP A 425 -6.16 7.44 -19.22
CA ASP A 425 -6.39 6.00 -19.12
C ASP A 425 -6.58 5.53 -17.66
N TYR A 426 -6.04 6.28 -16.70
CA TYR A 426 -6.08 5.89 -15.30
C TYR A 426 -7.51 5.93 -14.73
N CYS A 427 -8.07 4.75 -14.41
CA CYS A 427 -9.41 4.57 -13.83
C CYS A 427 -10.55 5.14 -14.68
N ASN A 428 -10.39 5.17 -16.01
CA ASN A 428 -11.36 5.78 -16.92
C ASN A 428 -12.65 4.97 -17.05
N ALA A 429 -12.64 3.67 -16.74
CA ALA A 429 -13.82 2.83 -16.75
C ALA A 429 -14.90 3.33 -15.76
N LEU A 430 -14.50 4.05 -14.70
CA LEU A 430 -15.45 4.67 -13.76
C LEU A 430 -16.35 5.71 -14.42
N LEU A 431 -15.90 6.32 -15.52
CA LEU A 431 -16.63 7.35 -16.24
C LEU A 431 -17.66 6.76 -17.21
N ALA A 432 -17.68 5.44 -17.39
CA ALA A 432 -18.67 4.77 -18.22
C ALA A 432 -20.10 5.01 -17.68
N GLY A 433 -21.02 5.32 -18.59
CA GLY A 433 -22.42 5.62 -18.29
C GLY A 433 -22.70 7.07 -17.87
N LEU A 434 -21.68 7.93 -17.75
CA LEU A 434 -21.90 9.36 -17.53
C LEU A 434 -22.48 10.03 -18.79
N PRO A 435 -23.27 11.11 -18.65
CA PRO A 435 -23.79 11.87 -19.79
C PRO A 435 -22.66 12.36 -20.70
N ALA A 436 -22.89 12.32 -22.02
CA ALA A 436 -21.90 12.79 -22.99
C ALA A 436 -21.44 14.23 -22.72
N SER A 437 -22.34 15.09 -22.25
CA SER A 437 -22.04 16.48 -21.84
C SER A 437 -21.01 16.61 -20.72
N SER A 438 -20.81 15.56 -19.92
CA SER A 438 -19.86 15.55 -18.81
C SER A 438 -18.46 15.09 -19.22
N ILE A 439 -18.33 14.34 -20.33
CA ILE A 439 -17.09 13.68 -20.77
C ILE A 439 -16.60 14.14 -22.14
N GLN A 440 -17.48 14.68 -22.99
CA GLN A 440 -17.10 15.29 -24.25
C GLN A 440 -16.77 16.78 -24.06
N PRO A 441 -15.68 17.26 -24.66
CA PRO A 441 -15.19 18.64 -24.49
C PRO A 441 -16.11 19.71 -25.08
#